data_AF-A0A7X2V6N3-F1
#
_entry.id   AF-A0A7X2V6N3-F1
#
_cell.length_a   1.000
_cell.length_b   1.000
_cell.length_c   1.000
_cell.angle_alpha   90.00
_cell.angle_beta   90.00
_cell.angle_gamma   90.00
#
_symmetry.space_group_name_H-M   'P 1'
#
loop_
_entity.id
_entity.type
_entity.pdbx_description
1 polymer ?
#
loop_
_entity_poly.entity_id
_entity_poly.type
_entity_poly.pdbx_seq_one_letter_code
_entity_poly.pdbx_strand_id
1 'polypeptide(L)'
;MDLNSFYIKEEKEFLQYKRAVNDVFITEHNLPDQVFKTPFSSFMFEEFDWCMSDEFWKFIRKTADMTKDPFVLMAVLDPEPITYFYREFHYYNWLKIPVELPVADYTTALESGPKESPADAVLYNSFTIVWLSPSRLWGIWGDRECGISIIGFQNEEVKKRLWPELYSWRSLDETVLSWIGLNFKDQTLPQAFLDRFILNFFKD
;
A
#
# COMPACT_ATOMS: atom_id res chain seq x y z
N MET A 1 16.65 -8.87 -15.61
CA MET A 1 15.30 -8.33 -15.89
C MET A 1 15.39 -6.82 -15.82
N ASP A 2 14.73 -6.07 -16.70
CA ASP A 2 14.71 -4.61 -16.59
C ASP A 2 13.57 -4.19 -15.66
N LEU A 3 13.88 -3.91 -14.39
CA LEU A 3 12.87 -3.55 -13.37
C LEU A 3 12.18 -2.22 -13.69
N ASN A 4 12.82 -1.35 -14.49
CA ASN A 4 12.21 -0.11 -14.95
C ASN A 4 11.08 -0.32 -15.96
N SER A 5 10.92 -1.54 -16.48
CA SER A 5 9.80 -1.90 -17.35
C SER A 5 8.46 -2.01 -16.59
N PHE A 6 8.49 -2.08 -15.26
CA PHE A 6 7.27 -2.13 -14.44
C PHE A 6 6.63 -0.76 -14.23
N TYR A 7 7.41 0.32 -14.36
CA TYR A 7 6.88 1.67 -14.28
C TYR A 7 5.84 1.92 -15.36
N ILE A 8 4.72 2.51 -14.96
CA ILE A 8 3.70 2.98 -15.87
C ILE A 8 4.21 4.27 -16.52
N LYS A 9 4.20 4.29 -17.86
CA LYS A 9 4.71 5.41 -18.67
C LYS A 9 3.61 6.10 -19.47
N GLU A 10 2.64 5.31 -19.93
CA GLU A 10 1.55 5.80 -20.78
C GLU A 10 0.43 6.42 -19.94
N GLU A 11 0.05 7.67 -20.24
CA GLU A 11 -1.02 8.38 -19.55
C GLU A 11 -2.34 7.59 -19.56
N LYS A 12 -2.67 6.93 -20.68
CA LYS A 12 -3.89 6.11 -20.79
C LYS A 12 -3.90 4.96 -19.78
N GLU A 13 -2.76 4.29 -19.60
CA GLU A 13 -2.61 3.20 -18.64
C GLU A 13 -2.66 3.73 -17.21
N PHE A 14 -1.98 4.85 -16.94
CA PHE A 14 -2.05 5.53 -15.65
C PHE A 14 -3.48 5.92 -15.27
N LEU A 15 -4.24 6.57 -16.17
CA LEU A 15 -5.62 6.97 -15.91
C LEU A 15 -6.54 5.77 -15.68
N GLN A 16 -6.28 4.63 -16.33
CA GLN A 16 -7.01 3.39 -16.08
C GLN A 16 -6.76 2.89 -14.65
N TYR A 17 -5.51 2.80 -14.22
CA TYR A 17 -5.19 2.34 -12.87
C TYR A 17 -5.55 3.35 -11.80
N LYS A 18 -5.48 4.65 -12.08
CA LYS A 18 -5.94 5.70 -11.18
C LYS A 18 -7.42 5.55 -10.86
N ARG A 19 -8.24 5.19 -11.84
CA ARG A 19 -9.66 4.83 -11.60
C ARG A 19 -9.78 3.59 -10.71
N ALA A 20 -8.99 2.55 -10.96
CA ALA A 20 -9.03 1.33 -10.14
C ALA A 20 -8.63 1.58 -8.68
N VAL A 21 -7.59 2.40 -8.45
CA VAL A 21 -7.20 2.88 -7.11
C VAL A 21 -8.36 3.65 -6.48
N ASN A 22 -8.94 4.61 -7.20
CA ASN A 22 -10.05 5.42 -6.70
C ASN A 22 -11.35 4.63 -6.51
N ASP A 23 -11.50 3.43 -7.08
CA ASP A 23 -12.64 2.56 -6.81
C ASP A 23 -12.52 1.86 -5.44
N VAL A 24 -11.30 1.70 -4.93
CA VAL A 24 -11.01 1.02 -3.65
C VAL A 24 -10.70 2.01 -2.53
N PHE A 25 -10.02 3.11 -2.84
CA PHE A 25 -9.51 4.06 -1.86
C PHE A 25 -10.14 5.45 -2.02
N ILE A 26 -10.21 6.18 -0.91
CA ILE A 26 -10.53 7.61 -0.86
C ILE A 26 -9.20 8.37 -0.83
N THR A 27 -8.62 8.60 -2.01
CA THR A 27 -7.24 9.11 -2.15
C THR A 27 -7.06 10.56 -1.69
N GLU A 28 -8.16 11.27 -1.43
CA GLU A 28 -8.17 12.63 -0.89
C GLU A 28 -8.09 12.68 0.64
N HIS A 29 -8.14 11.52 1.31
CA HIS A 29 -8.04 11.40 2.76
C HIS A 29 -6.67 10.85 3.18
N ASN A 30 -6.30 11.17 4.42
CA ASN A 30 -5.14 10.59 5.10
C ASN A 30 -5.58 10.00 6.44
N LEU A 31 -4.77 9.16 7.06
CA LEU A 31 -5.06 8.67 8.40
C LEU A 31 -5.12 9.84 9.40
N PRO A 32 -6.04 9.83 10.39
CA PRO A 32 -6.88 8.71 10.81
C PRO A 32 -8.26 8.63 10.11
N ASP A 33 -8.48 9.41 9.05
CA ASP A 33 -9.73 9.34 8.30
C ASP A 33 -9.89 8.02 7.54
N GLN A 34 -11.13 7.69 7.18
CA GLN A 34 -11.40 6.50 6.37
C GLN A 34 -10.76 6.68 4.99
N VAL A 35 -9.87 5.77 4.62
CA VAL A 35 -9.15 5.75 3.33
C VAL A 35 -9.62 4.66 2.39
N PHE A 36 -10.50 3.74 2.85
CA PHE A 36 -11.12 2.71 2.01
C PHE A 36 -12.57 3.06 1.67
N LYS A 37 -13.00 2.68 0.47
CA LYS A 37 -14.41 2.75 0.03
C LYS A 37 -15.12 1.44 0.32
N THR A 38 -16.44 1.51 0.47
CA THR A 38 -17.28 0.30 0.46
C THR A 38 -17.09 -0.48 -0.85
N PRO A 39 -17.06 -1.83 -0.81
CA PRO A 39 -17.42 -2.68 0.31
C PRO A 39 -16.27 -3.05 1.26
N PHE A 40 -15.08 -2.44 1.12
CA PHE A 40 -13.94 -2.74 1.99
C PHE A 40 -14.24 -2.31 3.43
N SER A 41 -14.43 -3.28 4.32
CA SER A 41 -14.84 -3.03 5.70
C SER A 41 -14.16 -3.92 6.73
N SER A 42 -13.38 -4.91 6.26
CA SER A 42 -12.60 -5.78 7.14
C SER A 42 -11.14 -5.43 6.99
N PHE A 43 -10.51 -5.08 8.10
CA PHE A 43 -9.15 -4.54 8.10
C PHE A 43 -8.22 -5.36 8.97
N MET A 44 -6.95 -5.40 8.57
CA MET A 44 -5.82 -5.85 9.40
C MET A 44 -4.63 -4.90 9.19
N PHE A 45 -3.69 -4.91 10.14
CA PHE A 45 -2.63 -3.92 10.24
C PHE A 45 -1.26 -4.57 10.31
N GLU A 46 -0.26 -3.86 9.81
CA GLU A 46 1.14 -4.24 9.84
C GLU A 46 2.02 -2.98 9.87
N GLU A 47 3.31 -3.10 10.21
CA GLU A 47 4.26 -2.00 10.12
C GLU A 47 4.49 -1.57 8.65
N PHE A 48 4.61 -0.26 8.40
CA PHE A 48 4.85 0.26 7.05
C PHE A 48 6.16 -0.28 6.45
N ASP A 49 7.24 -0.28 7.24
CA ASP A 49 8.57 -0.72 6.78
C ASP A 49 8.59 -2.22 6.44
N TRP A 50 7.69 -3.01 7.03
CA TRP A 50 7.54 -4.42 6.65
C TRP A 50 7.10 -4.55 5.19
N CYS A 51 6.22 -3.66 4.70
CA CYS A 51 5.79 -3.63 3.29
C CYS A 51 6.92 -3.31 2.29
N MET A 52 8.06 -2.85 2.79
CA MET A 52 9.26 -2.59 1.99
C MET A 52 10.24 -3.77 1.97
N SER A 53 9.83 -4.95 2.47
CA SER A 53 10.70 -6.12 2.62
C SER A 53 10.40 -7.25 1.63
N ASP A 54 11.38 -8.14 1.47
CA ASP A 54 11.23 -9.40 0.74
C ASP A 54 10.15 -10.32 1.36
N GLU A 55 9.96 -10.28 2.68
CA GLU A 55 8.91 -11.06 3.37
C GLU A 55 7.51 -10.58 2.99
N PHE A 56 7.32 -9.26 2.87
CA PHE A 56 6.08 -8.72 2.33
C PHE A 56 5.82 -9.20 0.91
N TRP A 57 6.83 -9.22 0.04
CA TRP A 57 6.61 -9.70 -1.32
C TRP A 57 6.27 -11.20 -1.36
N LYS A 58 6.86 -12.03 -0.50
CA LYS A 58 6.42 -13.43 -0.34
C LYS A 58 4.94 -13.52 0.03
N PHE A 59 4.49 -12.68 0.97
CA PHE A 59 3.08 -12.57 1.34
C PHE A 59 2.20 -12.14 0.15
N ILE A 60 2.60 -11.10 -0.58
CA ILE A 60 1.87 -10.58 -1.73
C ILE A 60 1.73 -11.65 -2.81
N ARG A 61 2.81 -12.37 -3.15
CA ARG A 61 2.78 -13.40 -4.20
C ARG A 61 1.78 -14.51 -3.90
N LYS A 62 1.72 -14.98 -2.65
CA LYS A 62 0.76 -16.01 -2.25
C LYS A 62 -0.66 -15.48 -2.24
N THR A 63 -0.86 -14.28 -1.72
CA THR A 63 -2.17 -13.61 -1.68
C THR A 63 -2.72 -13.38 -3.09
N ALA A 64 -1.87 -12.95 -4.02
CA ALA A 64 -2.20 -12.78 -5.42
C ALA A 64 -2.49 -14.12 -6.13
N ASP A 65 -1.72 -15.19 -5.88
CA ASP A 65 -2.05 -16.53 -6.42
C ASP A 65 -3.41 -17.04 -5.91
N MET A 66 -3.72 -16.82 -4.63
CA MET A 66 -5.02 -17.17 -4.07
C MET A 66 -6.14 -16.38 -4.75
N THR A 67 -5.91 -15.12 -5.12
CA THR A 67 -6.92 -14.28 -5.80
C THR A 67 -6.87 -14.33 -7.32
N LYS A 68 -5.94 -15.13 -7.88
CA LYS A 68 -5.70 -15.29 -9.33
C LYS A 68 -5.36 -13.98 -10.03
N ASP A 69 -4.66 -13.13 -9.30
CA ASP A 69 -4.16 -11.85 -9.79
C ASP A 69 -2.77 -12.03 -10.43
N PRO A 70 -2.59 -11.67 -11.71
CA PRO A 70 -1.31 -11.88 -12.40
C PRO A 70 -0.25 -10.82 -12.08
N PHE A 71 -0.66 -9.69 -11.50
CA PHE A 71 0.23 -8.62 -11.08
C PHE A 71 -0.38 -7.92 -9.87
N VAL A 72 0.44 -7.11 -9.20
CA VAL A 72 -0.02 -6.16 -8.19
C VAL A 72 0.34 -4.76 -8.66
N LEU A 73 -0.63 -3.86 -8.58
CA LEU A 73 -0.38 -2.44 -8.80
C LEU A 73 0.16 -1.86 -7.50
N MET A 74 1.37 -1.30 -7.53
CA MET A 74 1.90 -0.46 -6.47
C MET A 74 1.83 1.00 -6.94
N ALA A 75 1.12 1.84 -6.20
CA ALA A 75 0.84 3.21 -6.59
C ALA A 75 1.22 4.16 -5.46
N VAL A 76 2.18 5.06 -5.72
CA VAL A 76 2.53 6.13 -4.79
C VAL A 76 1.51 7.26 -4.92
N LEU A 77 0.89 7.63 -3.81
CA LEU A 77 -0.09 8.74 -3.74
C LEU A 77 0.58 10.03 -3.26
N ASP A 78 1.58 9.90 -2.39
CA ASP A 78 2.38 11.01 -1.88
C ASP A 78 3.86 10.62 -1.89
N PRO A 79 4.76 11.33 -2.60
CA PRO A 79 4.53 12.57 -3.37
C PRO A 79 3.58 12.38 -4.57
N GLU A 80 2.84 13.44 -4.91
CA GLU A 80 1.76 13.37 -5.90
C GLU A 80 2.28 12.94 -7.30
N PRO A 81 1.70 11.89 -7.91
CA PRO A 81 2.31 11.22 -9.08
C PRO A 81 2.37 12.07 -10.36
N ILE A 82 1.49 13.06 -10.54
CA ILE A 82 1.41 13.86 -11.76
C ILE A 82 2.21 15.16 -11.64
N THR A 83 1.89 15.94 -10.61
CA THR A 83 2.38 17.29 -10.37
C THR A 83 3.81 17.31 -9.86
N TYR A 84 4.28 16.22 -9.24
CA TYR A 84 5.67 16.02 -8.90
C TYR A 84 6.32 15.03 -9.86
N PHE A 85 6.05 13.74 -9.72
CA PHE A 85 6.92 12.72 -10.31
C PHE A 85 6.89 12.71 -11.85
N TYR A 86 5.70 12.73 -12.46
CA TYR A 86 5.58 12.81 -13.92
C TYR A 86 6.13 14.12 -14.50
N ARG A 87 5.97 15.23 -13.78
CA ARG A 87 6.52 16.53 -14.19
C ARG A 87 8.04 16.49 -14.28
N GLU A 88 8.71 15.88 -13.31
CA GLU A 88 10.18 15.82 -13.26
C GLU A 88 10.76 14.72 -14.16
N PHE A 89 10.12 13.55 -14.25
CA PHE A 89 10.72 12.34 -14.86
C PHE A 89 10.01 11.81 -16.11
N HIS A 90 8.85 12.37 -16.48
CA HIS A 90 8.06 11.98 -17.66
C HIS A 90 7.53 10.53 -17.67
N TYR A 91 7.39 9.92 -16.50
CA TYR A 91 6.63 8.70 -16.25
C TYR A 91 6.06 8.74 -14.83
N TYR A 92 5.30 7.74 -14.41
CA TYR A 92 4.64 7.75 -13.10
C TYR A 92 5.41 6.86 -12.12
N ASN A 93 5.51 7.24 -10.85
CA ASN A 93 6.02 6.41 -9.75
C ASN A 93 5.02 5.31 -9.34
N TRP A 94 4.36 4.73 -10.33
CA TRP A 94 3.40 3.65 -10.19
C TRP A 94 3.95 2.44 -10.94
N LEU A 95 3.98 1.30 -10.27
CA LEU A 95 4.56 0.07 -10.79
C LEU A 95 3.48 -0.98 -10.95
N LYS A 96 3.49 -1.62 -12.11
CA LYS A 96 2.74 -2.84 -12.39
C LYS A 96 3.68 -4.03 -12.20
N ILE A 97 3.70 -4.61 -11.01
CA ILE A 97 4.67 -5.62 -10.62
C ILE A 97 4.10 -7.03 -10.90
N PRO A 98 4.68 -7.83 -11.81
CA PRO A 98 4.24 -9.19 -12.06
C PRO A 98 4.43 -10.07 -10.83
N VAL A 99 3.47 -10.94 -10.51
CA VAL A 99 3.54 -11.83 -9.32
C VAL A 99 4.69 -12.85 -9.43
N GLU A 100 5.17 -13.11 -10.64
CA GLU A 100 6.32 -13.97 -10.91
C GLU A 100 7.67 -13.30 -10.60
N LEU A 101 7.70 -12.00 -10.25
CA LEU A 101 8.92 -11.32 -9.85
C LEU A 101 9.63 -12.12 -8.73
N PRO A 102 10.91 -12.51 -8.91
CA PRO A 102 11.67 -13.17 -7.88
C PRO A 102 11.69 -12.35 -6.58
N VAL A 103 11.65 -13.03 -5.45
CA VAL A 103 11.57 -12.35 -4.15
C VAL A 103 12.74 -11.38 -3.92
N ALA A 104 13.95 -11.82 -4.26
CA ALA A 104 15.16 -11.00 -4.13
C ALA A 104 15.17 -9.75 -5.04
N ASP A 105 14.29 -9.70 -6.06
CA ASP A 105 14.23 -8.57 -6.99
C ASP A 105 13.21 -7.51 -6.54
N TYR A 106 12.36 -7.79 -5.53
CA TYR A 106 11.33 -6.86 -5.08
C TYR A 106 11.90 -5.59 -4.47
N THR A 107 12.77 -5.73 -3.46
CA THR A 107 13.48 -4.61 -2.83
C THR A 107 14.29 -3.82 -3.85
N THR A 108 14.98 -4.52 -4.77
CA THR A 108 15.69 -3.87 -5.89
C THR A 108 14.73 -3.06 -6.79
N ALA A 109 13.49 -3.52 -6.99
CA ALA A 109 12.49 -2.76 -7.75
C ALA A 109 12.04 -1.49 -7.00
N LEU A 110 11.94 -1.55 -5.67
CA LEU A 110 11.62 -0.37 -4.84
C LEU A 110 12.77 0.66 -4.80
N GLU A 111 14.01 0.16 -4.81
CA GLU A 111 15.23 0.97 -4.90
C GLU A 111 15.48 1.54 -6.29
N SER A 112 14.86 0.94 -7.32
CA SER A 112 14.95 1.45 -8.68
C SER A 112 14.17 2.76 -8.78
N GLY A 113 14.86 3.83 -9.16
CA GLY A 113 14.29 5.16 -9.36
C GLY A 113 14.83 5.82 -10.64
N PRO A 114 14.45 7.08 -10.91
CA PRO A 114 15.05 7.87 -11.97
C PRO A 114 16.59 7.87 -11.85
N LYS A 115 17.31 7.69 -12.97
CA LYS A 115 18.78 7.59 -12.94
C LYS A 115 19.43 8.90 -12.47
N GLU A 116 18.81 10.00 -12.86
CA GLU A 116 19.15 11.37 -12.52
C GLU A 116 18.82 11.73 -11.07
N SER A 117 17.91 10.98 -10.44
CA SER A 117 17.53 11.19 -9.04
C SER A 117 17.21 9.86 -8.34
N PRO A 118 18.24 9.08 -7.93
CA PRO A 118 18.04 7.83 -7.20
C PRO A 118 17.29 8.00 -5.86
N ALA A 119 17.35 9.21 -5.27
CA ALA A 119 16.61 9.54 -4.06
C ALA A 119 15.08 9.54 -4.27
N ASP A 120 14.61 9.65 -5.52
CA ASP A 120 13.19 9.56 -5.89
C ASP A 120 12.67 8.14 -6.08
N ALA A 121 13.47 7.12 -5.78
CA ALA A 121 12.98 5.75 -5.76
C ALA A 121 11.88 5.56 -4.70
N VAL A 122 10.95 4.64 -4.95
CA VAL A 122 9.78 4.38 -4.10
C VAL A 122 10.18 4.05 -2.66
N LEU A 123 11.29 3.31 -2.48
CA LEU A 123 11.78 2.97 -1.14
C LEU A 123 12.11 4.21 -0.29
N TYR A 124 12.55 5.30 -0.93
CA TYR A 124 13.12 6.46 -0.25
C TYR A 124 12.20 7.68 -0.23
N ASN A 125 11.52 7.97 -1.33
CA ASN A 125 10.66 9.15 -1.46
C ASN A 125 9.21 8.77 -1.72
N SER A 126 8.58 8.14 -0.73
CA SER A 126 7.15 7.82 -0.74
C SER A 126 6.60 7.77 0.67
N PHE A 127 5.58 8.57 0.92
CA PHE A 127 4.91 8.73 2.21
C PHE A 127 3.60 7.97 2.27
N THR A 128 2.82 8.00 1.18
CA THR A 128 1.61 7.19 1.03
C THR A 128 1.71 6.30 -0.19
N ILE A 129 1.56 4.99 0.00
CA ILE A 129 1.66 3.99 -1.06
C ILE A 129 0.49 3.03 -0.93
N VAL A 130 -0.11 2.65 -2.05
CA VAL A 130 -1.12 1.60 -2.08
C VAL A 130 -0.66 0.40 -2.91
N TRP A 131 -1.01 -0.80 -2.45
CA TRP A 131 -0.89 -2.03 -3.22
C TRP A 131 -2.28 -2.56 -3.52
N LEU A 132 -2.58 -2.79 -4.79
CA LEU A 132 -3.93 -3.15 -5.23
C LEU A 132 -3.90 -4.41 -6.09
N SER A 133 -4.77 -5.36 -5.72
CA SER A 133 -5.13 -6.48 -6.58
C SER A 133 -5.96 -6.03 -7.79
N PRO A 134 -5.64 -6.50 -9.01
CA PRO A 134 -6.49 -6.31 -10.20
C PRO A 134 -7.94 -6.77 -10.00
N SER A 135 -8.14 -7.86 -9.26
CA SER A 135 -9.44 -8.41 -8.87
C SER A 135 -10.23 -7.52 -7.90
N ARG A 136 -9.53 -6.60 -7.20
CA ARG A 136 -10.07 -5.73 -6.14
C ARG A 136 -10.71 -6.51 -5.01
N LEU A 137 -10.18 -7.70 -4.74
CA LEU A 137 -10.61 -8.50 -3.58
C LEU A 137 -9.91 -8.02 -2.30
N TRP A 138 -8.70 -7.48 -2.44
CA TRP A 138 -7.93 -6.85 -1.36
C TRP A 138 -7.16 -5.63 -1.86
N GLY A 139 -6.87 -4.71 -0.96
CA GLY A 139 -6.00 -3.56 -1.19
C GLY A 139 -5.29 -3.17 0.09
N ILE A 140 -4.09 -2.62 -0.03
CA ILE A 140 -3.27 -2.20 1.11
C ILE A 140 -3.03 -0.71 1.00
N TRP A 141 -3.25 0.01 2.09
CA TRP A 141 -2.87 1.41 2.28
C TRP A 141 -1.69 1.48 3.24
N GLY A 142 -0.51 1.87 2.75
CA GLY A 142 0.66 2.16 3.56
C GLY A 142 0.83 3.65 3.78
N ASP A 143 1.00 4.04 5.03
CA ASP A 143 1.22 5.42 5.48
C ASP A 143 2.51 5.46 6.32
N ARG A 144 3.56 6.06 5.76
CA ARG A 144 4.88 6.15 6.38
C ARG A 144 4.86 7.05 7.60
N GLU A 145 4.07 8.13 7.58
CA GLU A 145 4.01 9.07 8.70
C GLU A 145 3.34 8.42 9.93
N CYS A 146 2.33 7.58 9.70
CA CYS A 146 1.73 6.77 10.77
C CYS A 146 2.52 5.49 11.08
N GLY A 147 3.51 5.14 10.25
CA GLY A 147 4.34 3.94 10.40
C GLY A 147 3.60 2.61 10.24
N ILE A 148 2.42 2.62 9.60
CA ILE A 148 1.58 1.43 9.45
C ILE A 148 1.08 1.23 8.03
N SER A 149 0.70 -0.01 7.75
CA SER A 149 -0.05 -0.44 6.58
C SER A 149 -1.35 -1.10 7.01
N ILE A 150 -2.42 -0.85 6.26
CA ILE A 150 -3.75 -1.40 6.49
C ILE A 150 -4.12 -2.23 5.27
N ILE A 151 -4.37 -3.53 5.42
CA ILE A 151 -4.98 -4.34 4.38
C ILE A 151 -6.50 -4.32 4.57
N GLY A 152 -7.23 -3.92 3.54
CA GLY A 152 -8.68 -4.02 3.45
C GLY A 152 -9.09 -5.18 2.56
N PHE A 153 -10.16 -5.88 2.95
CA PHE A 153 -10.78 -6.93 2.14
C PHE A 153 -12.17 -6.52 1.69
N GLN A 154 -12.53 -6.90 0.45
CA GLN A 154 -13.83 -6.62 -0.14
C GLN A 154 -14.99 -7.22 0.70
N ASN A 155 -14.75 -8.35 1.37
CA ASN A 155 -15.69 -9.00 2.28
C ASN A 155 -14.96 -10.02 3.19
N GLU A 156 -15.69 -10.55 4.17
CA GLU A 156 -15.17 -11.55 5.13
C GLU A 156 -14.78 -12.88 4.48
N GLU A 157 -15.38 -13.28 3.37
CA GLU A 157 -15.02 -14.54 2.69
C GLU A 157 -13.61 -14.44 2.10
N VAL A 158 -13.28 -13.29 1.50
CA VAL A 158 -11.91 -13.02 1.01
C VAL A 158 -10.92 -13.03 2.18
N LYS A 159 -11.23 -12.35 3.29
CA LYS A 159 -10.36 -12.36 4.47
C LYS A 159 -10.13 -13.79 5.00
N LYS A 160 -11.19 -14.58 5.18
CA LYS A 160 -11.10 -15.98 5.63
C LYS A 160 -10.26 -16.83 4.69
N ARG A 161 -10.41 -16.61 3.38
CA ARG A 161 -9.60 -17.31 2.37
C ARG A 161 -8.12 -16.97 2.55
N LEU A 162 -7.77 -15.70 2.75
CA LEU A 162 -6.39 -15.21 2.86
C LEU A 162 -5.79 -15.37 4.26
N TRP A 163 -6.59 -15.69 5.26
CA TRP A 163 -6.19 -15.85 6.66
C TRP A 163 -4.89 -16.62 6.90
N PRO A 164 -4.60 -17.75 6.21
CA PRO A 164 -3.34 -18.49 6.41
C PRO A 164 -2.07 -17.67 6.12
N GLU A 165 -2.16 -16.64 5.27
CA GLU A 165 -1.03 -15.79 4.90
C GLU A 165 -0.93 -14.52 5.75
N LEU A 166 -1.94 -14.21 6.56
CA LEU A 166 -2.03 -13.02 7.40
C LEU A 166 -1.36 -13.23 8.78
N TYR A 167 -0.27 -14.01 8.85
CA TYR A 167 0.30 -14.47 10.11
C TYR A 167 0.97 -13.37 10.94
N SER A 168 1.52 -12.34 10.31
CA SER A 168 2.13 -11.18 10.99
C SER A 168 1.13 -10.02 11.15
N TRP A 169 0.15 -9.95 10.25
CA TRP A 169 -0.93 -8.97 10.26
C TRP A 169 -1.80 -9.10 11.52
N ARG A 170 -2.20 -7.96 12.08
CA ARG A 170 -2.95 -7.88 13.33
C ARG A 170 -4.35 -7.31 13.13
N SER A 171 -5.26 -7.69 14.02
CA SER A 171 -6.45 -6.86 14.23
C SER A 171 -6.04 -5.59 14.98
N LEU A 172 -6.88 -4.56 14.98
CA LEU A 172 -6.58 -3.36 15.76
C LEU A 172 -6.48 -3.71 17.24
N ASP A 173 -5.28 -3.58 17.81
CA ASP A 173 -4.97 -3.87 19.20
C ASP A 173 -3.95 -2.84 19.74
N GLU A 174 -3.56 -2.98 21.01
CA GLU A 174 -2.58 -2.09 21.65
C GLU A 174 -1.21 -2.11 20.96
N THR A 175 -0.82 -3.21 20.32
CA THR A 175 0.44 -3.30 19.57
C THR A 175 0.37 -2.42 18.33
N VAL A 176 -0.72 -2.50 17.56
CA VAL A 176 -0.94 -1.62 16.40
C VAL A 176 -0.94 -0.16 16.82
N LEU A 177 -1.65 0.18 17.91
CA LEU A 177 -1.67 1.55 18.42
C LEU A 177 -0.28 2.03 18.89
N SER A 178 0.55 1.13 19.42
CA SER A 178 1.92 1.45 19.81
C SER A 178 2.80 1.78 18.61
N TRP A 179 2.67 1.06 17.48
CA TRP A 179 3.38 1.37 16.23
C TRP A 179 3.07 2.78 15.75
N ILE A 180 1.79 3.16 15.76
CA ILE A 180 1.36 4.51 15.37
C ILE A 180 1.91 5.54 16.36
N GLY A 181 1.78 5.29 17.66
CA GLY A 181 2.22 6.19 18.73
C GLY A 181 3.70 6.57 18.64
N LEU A 182 4.57 5.65 18.21
CA LEU A 182 6.01 5.90 18.04
C LEU A 182 6.32 7.03 17.06
N ASN A 183 5.42 7.35 16.13
CA ASN A 183 5.60 8.40 15.13
C ASN A 183 5.11 9.79 15.59
N PHE A 184 4.43 9.86 16.74
CA PHE A 184 4.01 11.14 17.32
C PHE A 184 5.07 11.71 18.25
N LYS A 185 4.98 13.03 18.47
CA LYS A 185 5.79 13.71 19.48
C LYS A 185 5.59 13.03 20.84
N ASP A 186 6.70 12.82 21.55
CA ASP A 186 6.74 12.14 22.86
C ASP A 186 6.23 10.68 22.81
N GLN A 187 6.22 10.06 21.62
CA GLN A 187 5.80 8.67 21.39
C GLN A 187 4.39 8.35 21.91
N THR A 188 3.52 9.37 21.90
CA THR A 188 2.17 9.30 22.47
C THR A 188 1.13 9.61 21.41
N LEU A 189 0.22 8.66 21.17
CA LEU A 189 -0.88 8.81 20.23
C LEU A 189 -1.91 9.81 20.76
N PRO A 190 -2.21 10.92 20.05
CA PRO A 190 -3.23 11.87 20.49
C PRO A 190 -4.61 11.23 20.55
N GLN A 191 -5.37 11.49 21.62
CA GLN A 191 -6.71 10.89 21.81
C GLN A 191 -7.65 11.17 20.63
N ALA A 192 -7.63 12.40 20.09
CA ALA A 192 -8.45 12.76 18.93
C ALA A 192 -8.11 11.94 17.67
N PHE A 193 -6.85 11.55 17.50
CA PHE A 193 -6.45 10.64 16.43
C PHE A 193 -7.02 9.25 16.69
N LEU A 194 -6.81 8.72 17.90
CA LEU A 194 -7.27 7.40 18.31
C LEU A 194 -8.79 7.23 18.15
N ASP A 195 -9.57 8.19 18.63
CA ASP A 195 -11.03 8.15 18.56
C ASP A 195 -11.52 8.06 17.10
N ARG A 196 -10.90 8.86 16.21
CA ARG A 196 -11.23 8.87 14.78
C ARG A 196 -10.78 7.59 14.08
N PHE A 197 -9.60 7.07 14.44
CA PHE A 197 -9.04 5.85 13.89
C PHE A 197 -9.90 4.63 14.25
N ILE A 198 -10.27 4.48 15.52
CA ILE A 198 -11.18 3.41 15.98
C ILE A 198 -12.52 3.52 15.26
N LEU A 199 -13.12 4.71 15.18
CA LEU A 199 -14.40 4.90 14.49
C LEU A 199 -14.38 4.41 13.03
N ASN A 200 -13.26 4.59 12.33
CA ASN A 200 -13.12 4.26 10.92
C ASN A 200 -12.72 2.80 10.67
N PHE A 201 -11.88 2.22 11.52
CA PHE A 201 -11.24 0.91 11.25
C PHE A 201 -11.52 -0.18 12.28
N PHE A 202 -12.23 0.13 13.36
CA PHE A 202 -12.74 -0.84 14.31
C PHE A 202 -14.26 -0.91 14.21
N LYS A 203 -14.77 -1.95 13.55
CA LYS A 203 -16.20 -2.24 13.47
C LYS A 203 -16.40 -3.68 13.89
N ASP A 204 -17.14 -3.88 14.97
CA ASP A 204 -17.53 -5.18 15.51
C ASP A 204 -18.30 -6.04 14.48
#